data_AF-A0A3B8YXJ6-F1
#
_entry.id   AF-A0A3B8YXJ6-F1
#
_cell.length_a   1.000
_cell.length_b   1.000
_cell.length_c   1.000
_cell.angle_alpha   90.00
_cell.angle_beta   90.00
_cell.angle_gamma   90.00
#
_symmetry.space_group_name_H-M   'P 1'
#
loop_
_entity.id
_entity.type
_entity.pdbx_description
1 polymer ?
#
loop_
_entity_poly.entity_id
_entity_poly.type
_entity_poly.pdbx_seq_one_letter_code
_entity_poly.pdbx_strand_id
1 'polypeptide(L)' 'SCWITYTSEAVHNLLREGLNDSPLYNGQIQSIGPRYCPSIETKIVTFSDKTSHQLFL' A
#
# COMPACT_ATOMS: atom_id res chain seq x y z
N SER A 1 -24.53 3.53 2.18
CA SER A 1 -24.04 2.41 1.35
C SER A 1 -22.52 2.44 1.41
N CYS A 2 -21.86 1.29 1.55
CA CYS A 2 -20.41 1.17 1.42
C CYS A 2 -20.13 0.39 0.13
N TRP A 3 -19.06 0.74 -0.58
CA TRP A 3 -18.68 0.03 -1.80
C TRP A 3 -17.34 -0.68 -1.63
N ILE A 4 -17.16 -1.76 -2.38
CA ILE A 4 -15.93 -2.53 -2.39
C ILE A 4 -15.29 -2.35 -3.76
N THR A 5 -14.01 -2.02 -3.76
CA THR A 5 -13.18 -1.93 -4.98
C THR A 5 -11.84 -2.62 -4.77
N TYR A 6 -11.06 -2.75 -5.83
CA TYR A 6 -9.80 -3.47 -5.83
C TYR A 6 -8.72 -2.66 -6.54
N THR A 7 -7.48 -2.78 -6.07
CA THR A 7 -6.30 -2.34 -6.84
C THR A 7 -6.00 -3.32 -7.98
N SER A 8 -5.26 -2.85 -8.97
CA SER A 8 -4.78 -3.65 -10.11
C SER A 8 -3.25 -3.66 -10.15
N GLU A 9 -2.67 -4.53 -10.97
CA GLU A 9 -1.22 -4.57 -11.21
C GLU A 9 -0.68 -3.23 -11.73
N ALA A 10 -1.45 -2.51 -12.55
CA ALA A 10 -1.08 -1.17 -13.02
C ALA A 10 -0.91 -0.19 -11.85
N VAL A 11 -1.81 -0.25 -10.86
CA VAL A 11 -1.71 0.55 -9.63
C VAL A 11 -0.48 0.13 -8.83
N HIS A 12 -0.18 -1.16 -8.75
CA HIS A 12 0.99 -1.65 -8.00
C HIS A 12 2.30 -1.18 -8.63
N ASN A 13 2.39 -1.18 -9.96
CA ASN A 13 3.55 -0.66 -10.66
C ASN A 13 3.74 0.85 -10.40
N LEU A 14 2.66 1.63 -10.49
CA LEU A 14 2.70 3.06 -10.18
C LEU A 14 3.13 3.33 -8.72
N LEU A 15 2.62 2.53 -7.76
CA LEU A 15 3.00 2.69 -6.36
C LEU A 15 4.47 2.31 -6.10
N ARG A 16 5.02 1.34 -6.84
CA ARG A 16 6.44 0.95 -6.74
C ARG A 16 7.37 2.09 -7.16
N GLU A 17 6.98 2.85 -8.18
CA GLU A 17 7.75 4.02 -8.65
C GLU A 17 7.82 5.13 -7.58
N GLY A 18 6.75 5.32 -6.81
CA GLY A 18 6.66 6.35 -5.76
C GLY A 18 7.15 5.95 -4.37
N LEU A 19 7.73 4.75 -4.18
CA LEU A 19 8.13 4.27 -2.85
C LEU A 19 9.18 5.17 -2.19
N ASN A 20 10.11 5.72 -2.97
CA ASN A 20 11.17 6.59 -2.46
C ASN A 20 10.62 7.93 -1.93
N ASP A 21 9.51 8.39 -2.49
CA ASP A 21 8.86 9.64 -2.11
C ASP A 21 7.95 9.47 -0.88
N SER A 22 7.62 8.24 -0.48
CA SER A 22 6.79 7.99 0.70
C SER A 22 7.60 8.14 1.99
N PRO A 23 7.32 9.15 2.84
CA PRO A 23 8.05 9.39 4.09
C PRO A 23 7.85 8.25 5.11
N LEU A 24 6.72 7.54 5.00
CA LEU A 24 6.38 6.38 5.83
C LEU A 24 7.19 5.14 5.42
N TYR A 25 7.65 5.07 4.17
CA TYR A 25 8.41 3.93 3.65
C TYR A 25 9.92 4.18 3.68
N ASN A 26 10.37 5.39 3.31
CA ASN A 26 11.78 5.76 3.23
C ASN A 26 12.45 6.02 4.60
N GLY A 27 11.70 5.90 5.69
CA GLY A 27 12.21 6.02 7.06
C GLY A 27 12.34 7.45 7.59
N GLN A 28 11.88 8.46 6.84
CA GLN A 28 11.80 9.85 7.33
C GLN A 28 10.79 9.99 8.48
N ILE A 29 9.68 9.25 8.42
CA ILE A 29 8.68 9.18 9.50
C ILE A 29 8.77 7.81 10.15
N GLN A 30 9.32 7.77 11.36
CA GLN A 30 9.34 6.59 12.20
C GLN A 30 8.14 6.62 13.15
N SER A 31 7.01 6.09 12.67
CA SER A 31 5.80 5.89 13.48
C SER A 31 5.52 4.40 13.60
N ILE A 32 5.02 3.99 14.77
CA ILE A 32 4.50 2.63 14.96
C ILE A 32 3.22 2.54 14.12
N GLY A 33 3.33 2.02 12.90
CA GLY A 33 2.18 1.82 12.02
C GLY A 33 1.10 0.98 12.72
N PRO A 34 -0.18 1.08 12.28
CA PRO A 34 -1.24 0.28 12.86
C PRO A 34 -0.86 -1.20 12.78
N ARG A 35 -0.89 -1.89 13.92
CA ARG A 35 -0.36 -3.26 14.09
C ARG A 35 -0.89 -4.26 13.03
N TYR A 36 -2.08 -4.00 12.48
CA TYR A 36 -2.78 -4.83 11.50
C TYR A 36 -3.17 -4.11 10.20
N CYS A 37 -2.94 -2.79 10.10
CA CYS A 37 -3.23 -2.02 8.89
C CYS A 37 -1.96 -1.31 8.40
N PRO A 38 -1.04 -2.06 7.76
CA PRO A 38 0.06 -1.43 7.04
C PRO A 38 -0.49 -0.50 5.96
N SER A 39 0.26 0.56 5.67
CA SER A 39 -0.01 1.43 4.53
C SER A 39 0.04 0.64 3.22
N ILE A 40 -0.61 1.15 2.16
CA ILE A 40 -0.72 0.38 0.91
C ILE A 40 0.65 0.11 0.29
N GLU A 41 1.58 1.07 0.42
CA GLU A 41 2.97 0.95 0.00
C GLU A 41 3.73 -0.15 0.76
N THR A 42 3.44 -0.33 2.05
CA THR A 42 4.03 -1.42 2.84
C THR A 42 3.42 -2.77 2.43
N LYS A 43 2.11 -2.81 2.13
CA LYS A 43 1.41 -4.03 1.70
C LYS A 43 1.93 -4.57 0.38
N ILE A 44 2.16 -3.72 -0.62
CA ILE A 44 2.64 -4.16 -1.94
C ILE A 44 4.07 -4.73 -1.91
N VAL A 45 4.89 -4.30 -0.94
CA VAL A 45 6.25 -4.82 -0.73
C VAL A 45 6.23 -6.10 0.09
N THR A 46 5.44 -6.12 1.16
CA THR A 46 5.35 -7.28 2.07
C THR A 46 4.62 -8.46 1.42
N PHE A 47 3.62 -8.17 0.59
CA PHE A 47 2.77 -9.16 -0.10
C PHE A 47 2.90 -9.00 -1.61
N SER A 48 4.13 -9.05 -2.12
CA SER A 48 4.43 -8.84 -3.55
C SER A 48 3.74 -9.81 -4.50
N ASP A 49 3.37 -11.00 -4.02
CA ASP A 49 2.70 -12.03 -4.82
C ASP A 49 1.20 -11.75 -5.04
N LYS A 50 0.64 -10.75 -4.35
CA LYS A 50 -0.77 -10.36 -4.49
C LYS A 50 -0.92 -9.36 -5.63
N THR A 51 -1.67 -9.73 -6.67
CA THR A 51 -1.96 -8.88 -7.84
C THR A 51 -3.09 -7.86 -7.59
N SER A 52 -3.84 -7.99 -6.49
CA SER A 52 -4.87 -7.04 -6.09
C SER A 52 -5.04 -6.97 -4.58
N HIS A 53 -5.53 -5.83 -4.10
CA HIS A 53 -5.88 -5.56 -2.70
C HIS A 53 -7.27 -4.95 -2.64
N GLN A 54 -8.12 -5.47 -1.76
CA GLN A 54 -9.48 -4.97 -1.53
C GLN A 54 -9.46 -3.64 -0.77
N LEU A 55 -10.31 -2.71 -1.18
CA LEU A 55 -10.53 -1.39 -0.59
C LEU A 55 -12.02 -1.20 -0.31
N PHE A 56 -12.33 -0.47 0.76
CA PHE A 56 -13.67 0.00 1.06
C PHE A 56 -13.76 1.50 0.74
N LEU A 57 -14.78 1.88 -0.02
CA LEU A 57 -15.14 3.26 -0.34
C LEU A 57 -16.25 3.75 0.59
#